data_AF-A0A0H4JD01-F1
#
_entry.id   AF-A0A0H4JD01-F1
#
_cell.length_a   1.000
_cell.length_b   1.000
_cell.length_c   1.000
_cell.angle_alpha   90.00
_cell.angle_beta   90.00
_cell.angle_gamma   90.00
#
_symmetry.space_group_name_H-M   'P 1'
#
loop_
_entity.id
_entity.type
_entity.pdbx_description
1 polymer ?
#
loop_
_entity_poly.entity_id
_entity_poly.type
_entity_poly.pdbx_seq_one_letter_code
_entity_poly.pdbx_strand_id
1 'polypeptide(L)'
;MGEKRKEGRQVKFRVSDLEFERLEQMAKDFQMSVPAFVKAKAQGARMRPPKIDREGAFEIARQLRGIGNNVNQLTRRANEGKAIPQTELQGIQKELQELWQQLSSALQK
;
A
#
# COMPACT_ATOMS: atom_id res chain seq x y z
N MET A 1 1.41 -33.74 18.94
CA MET A 1 1.59 -32.29 19.18
C MET A 1 0.32 -31.58 18.73
N GLY A 2 -0.40 -30.90 19.63
CA GLY A 2 -1.62 -30.18 19.28
C GLY A 2 -1.31 -28.86 18.58
N GLU A 3 -2.04 -28.54 17.53
CA GLU A 3 -2.00 -27.23 16.86
C GLU A 3 -2.30 -26.11 17.88
N LYS A 4 -1.32 -25.22 18.12
CA LYS A 4 -1.54 -23.99 18.89
C LYS A 4 -2.33 -23.00 18.04
N ARG A 5 -3.66 -23.00 18.19
CA ARG A 5 -4.55 -22.05 17.52
C ARG A 5 -4.78 -20.82 18.40
N LYS A 6 -4.79 -19.62 17.78
CA LYS A 6 -5.10 -18.34 18.47
C LYS A 6 -6.54 -18.27 18.97
N GLU A 7 -7.47 -18.93 18.28
CA GLU A 7 -8.90 -18.94 18.65
C GLU A 7 -9.42 -20.39 18.71
N GLY A 8 -10.25 -20.66 19.73
CA GLY A 8 -10.65 -22.02 20.08
C GLY A 8 -11.89 -22.58 19.35
N ARG A 9 -12.65 -21.75 18.62
CA ARG A 9 -13.89 -22.19 17.93
C ARG A 9 -13.83 -21.88 16.44
N GLN A 10 -14.25 -22.84 15.62
CA GLN A 10 -14.36 -22.71 14.16
C GLN A 10 -15.84 -22.79 13.75
N VAL A 11 -16.26 -21.88 12.88
CA VAL A 11 -17.59 -21.92 12.23
C VAL A 11 -17.38 -22.40 10.80
N LYS A 12 -17.97 -23.53 10.43
CA LYS A 12 -17.96 -24.07 9.06
C LYS A 12 -19.32 -23.80 8.42
N PHE A 13 -19.34 -23.07 7.31
CA PHE A 13 -20.54 -22.89 6.50
C PHE A 13 -20.23 -23.29 5.05
N ARG A 14 -21.25 -23.78 4.34
CA ARG A 14 -21.13 -24.16 2.94
C ARG A 14 -21.51 -22.99 2.06
N VAL A 15 -20.81 -22.86 0.94
CA VAL A 15 -21.08 -21.89 -0.11
C VAL A 15 -21.05 -22.62 -1.44
N SER A 16 -21.87 -22.17 -2.37
CA SER A 16 -21.75 -22.50 -3.79
C SER A 16 -20.52 -21.82 -4.40
N ASP A 17 -20.11 -22.28 -5.58
CA ASP A 17 -18.96 -21.72 -6.31
C ASP A 17 -19.16 -20.21 -6.59
N LEU A 18 -20.37 -19.82 -7.03
CA LEU A 18 -20.71 -18.42 -7.30
C LEU A 18 -20.65 -17.55 -6.03
N GLU A 19 -21.04 -18.08 -4.88
CA GLU A 19 -20.94 -17.36 -3.60
C GLU A 19 -19.48 -17.22 -3.15
N PHE A 20 -18.68 -18.26 -3.38
CA PHE A 20 -17.25 -18.23 -3.07
C PHE A 20 -16.51 -17.21 -3.94
N GLU A 21 -16.76 -17.17 -5.24
CA GLU A 21 -16.16 -16.17 -6.15
C GLU A 21 -16.48 -14.73 -5.70
N ARG A 22 -17.73 -14.46 -5.32
CA ARG A 22 -18.13 -13.15 -4.79
C ARG A 22 -17.39 -12.80 -3.50
N LEU A 23 -17.23 -13.77 -2.59
CA LEU A 23 -16.48 -13.58 -1.35
C LEU A 23 -14.99 -13.34 -1.62
N GLU A 24 -14.42 -14.02 -2.61
CA GLU A 24 -13.03 -13.85 -3.02
C GLU A 24 -12.77 -12.47 -3.64
N GLN A 25 -13.66 -12.02 -4.54
CA GLN A 25 -13.59 -10.67 -5.09
C GLN A 25 -13.67 -9.61 -4.00
N MET A 26 -14.67 -9.70 -3.11
CA MET A 26 -14.80 -8.76 -2.00
C MET A 26 -13.57 -8.80 -1.09
N ALA A 27 -13.08 -9.97 -0.71
CA ALA A 27 -11.90 -10.08 0.14
C ALA A 27 -10.65 -9.48 -0.52
N LYS A 28 -10.50 -9.63 -1.84
CA LYS A 28 -9.43 -9.03 -2.65
C LYS A 28 -9.49 -7.49 -2.62
N ASP A 29 -10.68 -6.90 -2.76
CA ASP A 29 -10.87 -5.45 -2.69
C ASP A 29 -10.45 -4.88 -1.32
N PHE A 30 -10.65 -5.65 -0.25
CA PHE A 30 -10.22 -5.30 1.10
C PHE A 30 -8.81 -5.79 1.46
N GLN A 31 -8.05 -6.36 0.50
CA GLN A 31 -6.69 -6.89 0.68
C GLN A 31 -6.56 -7.87 1.86
N MET A 32 -7.58 -8.71 2.06
CA MET A 32 -7.64 -9.69 3.15
C MET A 32 -8.02 -11.08 2.63
N SER A 33 -7.83 -12.12 3.44
CA SER A 33 -8.30 -13.45 3.08
C SER A 33 -9.82 -13.56 3.23
N VAL A 34 -10.45 -14.46 2.47
CA VAL A 34 -11.90 -14.72 2.58
C VAL A 34 -12.35 -14.98 4.03
N PRO A 35 -11.66 -15.79 4.85
CA PRO A 35 -12.03 -15.98 6.25
C PRO A 35 -11.91 -14.70 7.09
N ALA A 36 -10.88 -13.88 6.85
CA ALA A 36 -10.71 -12.61 7.55
C ALA A 36 -11.81 -11.61 7.19
N PHE A 37 -12.19 -11.55 5.91
CA PHE A 37 -13.28 -10.73 5.41
C PHE A 37 -14.62 -11.10 6.02
N VAL A 38 -15.00 -12.38 5.94
CA VAL A 38 -16.27 -12.88 6.50
C VAL A 38 -16.33 -12.63 8.01
N LYS A 39 -15.23 -12.88 8.71
CA LYS A 39 -15.14 -12.64 10.16
C LYS A 39 -15.29 -11.16 10.50
N ALA A 40 -14.57 -10.27 9.82
CA ALA A 40 -14.68 -8.83 10.04
C ALA A 40 -16.09 -8.32 9.71
N LYS A 41 -16.73 -8.86 8.67
CA LYS A 41 -18.08 -8.49 8.26
C LYS A 41 -19.11 -8.93 9.30
N ALA A 42 -18.98 -10.15 9.82
CA ALA A 42 -19.83 -10.68 10.88
C ALA A 42 -19.67 -9.92 12.21
N GLN A 43 -18.48 -9.36 12.48
CA GLN A 43 -18.22 -8.49 13.62
C GLN A 43 -18.76 -7.06 13.46
N GLY A 44 -19.41 -6.75 12.33
CA GLY A 44 -19.95 -5.42 12.06
C GLY A 44 -18.89 -4.36 11.75
N ALA A 45 -17.67 -4.77 11.35
CA ALA A 45 -16.62 -3.82 11.04
C ALA A 45 -17.01 -2.93 9.85
N ARG A 46 -16.92 -1.61 10.03
CA ARG A 46 -16.95 -0.65 8.92
C ARG A 46 -15.67 -0.77 8.11
N MET A 47 -15.62 -1.76 7.22
CA MET A 47 -14.51 -1.92 6.30
C MET A 47 -14.60 -0.87 5.21
N ARG A 48 -13.52 -0.10 5.04
CA ARG A 48 -13.32 0.78 3.88
C ARG A 48 -12.21 0.16 3.05
N PRO A 49 -12.43 -0.06 1.74
CA PRO A 49 -11.36 -0.56 0.89
C PRO A 49 -10.19 0.44 0.92
N PRO A 50 -8.95 -0.03 0.83
CA PRO A 50 -7.80 0.84 0.69
C PRO A 50 -8.00 1.74 -0.54
N LYS A 51 -7.78 3.05 -0.39
CA LYS A 51 -7.87 4.00 -1.51
C LYS A 51 -6.81 3.75 -2.59
N ILE A 52 -5.69 3.19 -2.16
CA ILE A 52 -4.57 2.83 -3.03
C ILE A 52 -4.43 1.32 -2.93
N ASP A 53 -4.40 0.67 -4.07
CA ASP A 53 -4.14 -0.75 -4.15
C ASP A 53 -2.68 -1.06 -3.79
N ARG A 54 -2.40 -2.34 -3.60
CA ARG A 54 -1.08 -2.78 -3.15
C ARG A 54 0.02 -2.45 -4.17
N GLU A 55 -0.28 -2.61 -5.46
CA GLU A 55 0.66 -2.32 -6.55
C GLU A 55 0.99 -0.83 -6.63
N GLY A 56 -0.01 0.04 -6.61
CA GLY A 56 0.19 1.49 -6.58
C GLY A 56 0.97 1.94 -5.35
N ALA A 57 0.70 1.34 -4.18
CA ALA A 57 1.47 1.63 -2.96
C ALA A 57 2.96 1.24 -3.09
N PHE A 58 3.26 0.09 -3.72
CA PHE A 58 4.64 -0.31 -3.99
C PHE A 58 5.33 0.60 -5.00
N GLU A 59 4.61 1.03 -6.04
CA GLU A 59 5.16 1.93 -7.04
C GLU A 59 5.52 3.29 -6.45
N ILE A 60 4.61 3.88 -5.66
CA ILE A 60 4.85 5.14 -4.94
C ILE A 60 6.07 5.00 -4.02
N ALA A 61 6.18 3.89 -3.28
CA ALA A 61 7.32 3.64 -2.40
C ALA A 61 8.64 3.51 -3.19
N ARG A 62 8.61 2.91 -4.39
CA ARG A 62 9.78 2.81 -5.28
C ARG A 62 10.23 4.19 -5.77
N GLN A 63 9.31 5.02 -6.24
CA GLN A 63 9.61 6.38 -6.70
C GLN A 63 10.18 7.25 -5.56
N LEU A 64 9.56 7.20 -4.38
CA LEU A 64 10.03 7.93 -3.20
C LEU A 64 11.45 7.52 -2.79
N ARG A 65 11.79 6.22 -2.88
CA ARG A 65 13.15 5.73 -2.63
C ARG A 65 14.15 6.30 -3.63
N GLY A 66 13.78 6.40 -4.91
CA GLY A 66 14.59 7.02 -5.95
C GLY A 66 14.90 8.49 -5.62
N ILE A 67 13.87 9.26 -5.29
CA ILE A 67 14.00 10.67 -4.88
C ILE A 67 14.91 10.79 -3.65
N GLY A 68 14.71 9.96 -2.62
CA GLY A 68 15.53 9.95 -1.41
C GLY A 68 17.01 9.65 -1.70
N ASN A 69 17.30 8.73 -2.63
CA ASN A 69 18.66 8.45 -3.07
C ASN A 69 19.28 9.65 -3.78
N ASN A 70 18.53 10.37 -4.61
CA ASN A 70 18.99 11.58 -5.30
C ASN A 70 19.31 12.70 -4.29
N VAL A 71 18.43 12.93 -3.30
CA VAL A 71 18.66 13.89 -2.21
C VAL A 71 19.91 13.53 -1.41
N ASN A 72 20.10 12.23 -1.11
CA ASN A 72 21.27 11.77 -0.37
C ASN A 72 22.58 11.99 -1.17
N GLN A 73 22.55 11.83 -2.50
CA GLN A 73 23.69 12.16 -3.36
C GLN A 73 24.03 13.65 -3.30
N LEU A 74 23.03 14.55 -3.36
CA LEU A 74 23.26 15.98 -3.21
C LEU A 74 23.82 16.34 -1.83
N THR A 75 23.32 15.70 -0.78
CA THR A 75 23.80 15.91 0.60
C THR A 75 25.27 15.51 0.74
N ARG A 76 25.66 14.36 0.17
CA ARG A 76 27.07 13.94 0.15
C ARG A 76 27.96 14.92 -0.61
N ARG A 77 27.54 15.37 -1.80
CA ARG A 77 28.25 16.39 -2.57
C ARG A 77 28.43 17.69 -1.78
N ALA A 78 27.38 18.15 -1.10
CA ALA A 78 27.42 19.34 -0.25
C ALA A 78 28.45 19.19 0.88
N ASN A 79 28.44 18.04 1.57
CA ASN A 79 29.39 17.73 2.65
C ASN A 79 30.84 17.61 2.16
N GLU A 80 31.05 17.24 0.89
CA GLU A 80 32.36 17.26 0.22
C GLU A 80 32.80 18.68 -0.21
N GLY A 81 32.02 19.72 0.07
CA GLY A 81 32.30 21.09 -0.33
C GLY A 81 32.10 21.36 -1.83
N LYS A 82 31.47 20.43 -2.56
CA LYS A 82 31.22 20.56 -4.00
C LYS A 82 29.97 21.40 -4.24
N ALA A 83 29.99 22.16 -5.33
CA ALA A 83 28.82 22.92 -5.76
C ALA A 83 27.65 21.98 -6.06
N ILE A 84 26.46 22.35 -5.58
CA ILE A 84 25.22 21.64 -5.88
C ILE A 84 24.62 22.29 -7.13
N PRO A 85 24.47 21.56 -8.25
CA PRO A 85 23.83 22.11 -9.43
C PRO A 85 22.37 22.44 -9.13
N GLN A 86 21.98 23.70 -9.35
CA GLN A 86 20.60 24.14 -9.14
C GLN A 86 19.61 23.34 -10.00
N THR A 87 20.04 22.90 -11.18
CA THR A 87 19.25 22.06 -12.10
C THR A 87 18.93 20.68 -11.50
N GLU A 88 19.87 20.04 -10.81
CA GLU A 88 19.64 18.76 -10.12
C GLU A 88 18.67 18.94 -8.94
N LEU A 89 18.81 20.03 -8.18
CA LEU A 89 17.91 20.34 -7.08
C LEU A 89 16.47 20.60 -7.57
N GLN A 90 16.32 21.36 -8.66
CA GLN A 90 15.02 21.62 -9.30
C GLN A 90 14.40 20.35 -9.88
N GLY A 91 15.21 19.45 -10.45
CA GLY A 91 14.75 18.15 -10.95
C GLY A 91 14.15 17.30 -9.83
N ILE A 92 14.84 17.17 -8.70
CA ILE A 92 14.35 16.44 -7.52
C ILE A 92 13.07 17.07 -6.97
N GLN A 93 13.00 18.40 -6.88
CA GLN A 93 11.78 19.10 -6.44
C GLN A 93 10.60 18.80 -7.36
N LYS A 94 10.84 18.78 -8.68
CA LYS A 94 9.81 18.46 -9.67
C LYS A 94 9.34 17.02 -9.56
N GLU A 95 10.25 16.04 -9.46
CA GLU A 95 9.92 14.63 -9.25
C GLU A 95 9.09 14.42 -7.97
N LEU A 96 9.45 15.11 -6.88
CA LEU A 96 8.70 15.05 -5.63
C LEU A 96 7.29 15.66 -5.78
N GLN A 97 7.17 16.75 -6.52
CA GLN A 97 5.88 17.40 -6.79
C GLN A 97 4.99 16.52 -7.67
N GLU A 98 5.54 15.86 -8.68
CA GLU A 98 4.83 14.89 -9.53
C GLU A 98 4.33 13.70 -8.71
N LEU A 99 5.18 13.13 -7.84
CA LEU A 99 4.79 12.04 -6.93
C LEU A 99 3.67 12.48 -5.97
N TRP A 100 3.73 13.71 -5.46
CA TRP A 100 2.70 14.27 -4.61
C TRP A 100 1.36 14.45 -5.35
N GLN A 101 1.39 14.88 -6.62
CA GLN A 101 0.19 14.98 -7.45
C GLN A 101 -0.42 13.60 -7.73
N GLN A 102 0.41 12.59 -8.01
CA GLN A 102 -0.06 11.21 -8.20
C GLN A 102 -0.74 10.67 -6.93
N LEU A 103 -0.11 10.86 -5.77
CA LEU A 103 -0.66 10.42 -4.48
C LEU A 103 -1.97 11.14 -4.14
N SER A 104 -2.02 12.46 -4.29
CA SER A 104 -3.22 13.24 -3.99
C SER A 104 -4.39 12.88 -4.92
N SER A 105 -4.14 12.67 -6.21
CA SER A 105 -5.12 12.16 -7.17
C SER A 105 -5.64 10.77 -6.77
N ALA A 106 -4.75 9.87 -6.36
CA ALA A 106 -5.12 8.52 -5.90
C ALA A 106 -5.94 8.52 -4.60
N LEU A 107 -5.77 9.53 -3.73
CA LEU A 107 -6.52 9.67 -2.48
C LEU A 107 -7.86 10.41 -2.62
N GLN A 108 -8.06 11.15 -3.72
CA GLN A 108 -9.31 11.88 -4.02
C GLN A 108 -10.35 11.02 -4.74
N LYS A 109 -9.94 9.88 -5.32
CA LYS A 109 -10.83 8.83 -5.80
C LYS A 109 -11.39 8.00 -4.63
#